data_AF-Q2SGC4-F1
#
_entry.id   AF-Q2SGC4-F1
#
_cell.length_a   1.000
_cell.length_b   1.000
_cell.length_c   1.000
_cell.angle_alpha   90.00
_cell.angle_beta   90.00
_cell.angle_gamma   90.00
#
_symmetry.space_group_name_H-M   'P 1'
#
loop_
_entity.id
_entity.type
_entity.pdbx_description
1 polymer ?
#
loop_
_entity_poly.entity_id
_entity_poly.type
_entity_poly.pdbx_seq_one_letter_code
_entity_poly.pdbx_strand_id
1 'polypeptide(L)'
;MNKALATLVLALALSACSGLSLVSDYDEVIDRGSMELSEQLNTHVKNMADLAGTPEGTYEKNRPAYNALESKLDAMIARASAASEGKACKLEKKLYKRVTTMMRDKIPTEIAQSGMEANGNADGCNEKLLSLVKDQLQFIEEIHRDGDKCGPKNLSCLRPATSKTALAIANQSINAVSVVENAKKN
;
A
#
# COMPACT_ATOMS: atom_id res chain seq x y z
N MET A 1 3.66 -34.09 48.76
CA MET A 1 3.42 -33.13 47.66
C MET A 1 2.87 -33.91 46.47
N ASN A 2 1.58 -33.73 46.18
CA ASN A 2 0.83 -34.55 45.22
C ASN A 2 1.38 -34.37 43.80
N LYS A 3 1.75 -35.48 43.16
CA LYS A 3 2.13 -35.52 41.73
C LYS A 3 1.06 -34.88 40.83
N ALA A 4 -0.21 -34.96 41.22
CA ALA A 4 -1.35 -34.33 40.56
C ALA A 4 -1.31 -32.78 40.58
N LEU A 5 -0.75 -32.18 41.64
CA LEU A 5 -0.62 -30.72 41.72
C LEU A 5 0.49 -30.23 40.79
N ALA A 6 1.58 -31.01 40.65
CA ALA A 6 2.68 -30.70 39.75
C ALA A 6 2.28 -30.81 38.27
N THR A 7 1.48 -31.80 37.89
CA THR A 7 0.95 -31.90 36.53
C THR A 7 -0.06 -30.80 36.18
N LEU A 8 -0.90 -30.39 37.14
CA LEU A 8 -1.86 -29.30 36.91
C LEU A 8 -1.17 -27.95 36.70
N VAL A 9 -0.13 -27.65 37.48
CA VAL A 9 0.66 -26.41 37.34
C VAL A 9 1.44 -26.39 36.02
N LEU A 10 1.97 -27.53 35.56
CA LEU A 10 2.67 -27.62 34.28
C LEU A 10 1.73 -27.47 33.07
N ALA A 11 0.51 -28.01 33.15
CA ALA A 11 -0.51 -27.86 32.12
C ALA A 11 -1.01 -26.40 32.00
N LEU A 12 -1.15 -25.70 33.14
CA LEU A 12 -1.47 -24.27 33.16
C LEU A 12 -0.34 -23.41 32.58
N ALA A 13 0.92 -23.73 32.87
CA ALA A 13 2.07 -23.02 32.32
C ALA A 13 2.21 -23.18 30.79
N LEU A 14 1.88 -24.34 30.23
CA LEU A 14 1.90 -24.59 28.78
C LEU A 14 0.74 -23.90 28.04
N SER A 15 -0.41 -23.71 28.71
CA SER A 15 -1.55 -22.99 28.12
C SER A 15 -1.33 -21.48 27.98
N ALA A 16 -0.37 -20.91 28.70
CA ALA A 16 -0.01 -19.48 28.62
C ALA A 16 0.89 -19.14 27.42
N CYS A 17 1.51 -20.15 26.78
CA CYS A 17 2.39 -19.91 25.63
C CYS A 17 1.63 -19.73 24.30
N SER A 18 0.36 -20.11 24.22
CA SER A 18 -0.45 -20.02 22.99
C SER A 18 -0.88 -18.61 22.61
N GLY A 19 -0.66 -17.62 23.47
CA GLY A 19 -1.04 -16.21 23.26
C GLY A 19 0.15 -15.25 23.13
N LEU A 20 1.39 -15.74 23.18
CA LEU A 20 2.59 -14.92 23.06
C LEU A 20 3.06 -14.93 21.60
N SER A 21 2.58 -13.96 20.81
CA SER A 21 3.25 -13.66 19.54
C SER A 21 4.57 -12.97 19.87
N LEU A 22 5.66 -13.72 19.78
CA LEU A 22 7.02 -13.23 20.05
C LEU A 22 7.56 -12.31 18.95
N VAL A 23 6.86 -12.25 17.81
CA VAL A 23 7.21 -11.43 16.65
C VAL A 23 5.97 -10.63 16.27
N SER A 24 6.13 -9.31 16.15
CA SER A 24 5.06 -8.44 15.65
C SER A 24 4.81 -8.77 14.17
N ASP A 25 3.55 -8.74 13.75
CA ASP A 25 3.16 -8.89 12.33
C ASP A 25 3.57 -7.67 11.48
N TYR A 26 4.27 -6.70 12.07
CA TYR A 26 4.86 -5.55 11.42
C TYR A 26 5.97 -5.93 10.44
N ASP A 27 5.91 -5.37 9.25
CA ASP A 27 6.87 -5.53 8.18
C ASP A 27 7.56 -4.19 7.86
N GLU A 28 8.79 -4.04 8.37
CA GLU A 28 9.61 -2.85 8.14
C GLU A 28 9.91 -2.59 6.67
N VAL A 29 9.96 -3.63 5.83
CA VAL A 29 10.21 -3.49 4.40
C VAL A 29 9.00 -2.87 3.71
N ILE A 30 7.77 -3.20 4.14
CA ILE A 30 6.56 -2.56 3.62
C ILE A 30 6.47 -1.11 4.12
N ASP A 31 6.73 -0.85 5.40
CA ASP A 31 6.69 0.52 5.96
C ASP A 31 7.65 1.44 5.21
N ARG A 32 8.94 1.07 5.17
CA ARG A 32 9.97 1.84 4.47
C ARG A 32 9.74 1.87 2.96
N GLY A 33 9.37 0.74 2.37
CA GLY A 33 9.11 0.61 0.95
C GLY A 33 7.97 1.53 0.49
N SER A 34 6.93 1.70 1.30
CA SER A 34 5.81 2.61 1.03
C SER A 34 6.25 4.08 1.03
N MET A 35 7.10 4.48 1.99
CA MET A 35 7.65 5.85 2.06
C MET A 35 8.52 6.16 0.84
N GLU A 36 9.45 5.26 0.52
CA GLU A 36 10.33 5.43 -0.64
C GLU A 36 9.55 5.39 -1.96
N LEU A 37 8.50 4.57 -2.07
CA LEU A 37 7.63 4.56 -3.24
C LEU A 37 6.93 5.92 -3.40
N SER A 38 6.41 6.50 -2.30
CA SER A 38 5.81 7.84 -2.35
C SER A 38 6.81 8.88 -2.83
N GLU A 39 8.03 8.89 -2.29
CA GLU A 39 9.08 9.83 -2.68
C GLU A 39 9.44 9.69 -4.18
N GLN A 40 9.64 8.47 -4.65
CA GLN A 40 9.97 8.20 -6.05
C GLN A 40 8.84 8.58 -6.98
N LEU A 41 7.58 8.25 -6.66
CA LEU A 41 6.41 8.61 -7.45
C LEU A 41 6.22 10.14 -7.50
N ASN A 42 6.32 10.82 -6.35
CA ASN A 42 6.22 12.28 -6.27
C ASN A 42 7.30 12.96 -7.12
N THR A 43 8.53 12.47 -7.02
CA THR A 43 9.67 12.98 -7.80
C THR A 43 9.45 12.76 -9.28
N HIS A 44 9.01 11.56 -9.67
CA HIS A 44 8.75 11.23 -11.06
C HIS A 44 7.66 12.13 -11.66
N VAL A 45 6.51 12.25 -10.99
CA VAL A 45 5.40 13.09 -11.46
C VAL A 45 5.78 14.57 -11.53
N LYS A 46 6.58 15.06 -10.58
CA LYS A 46 7.11 16.42 -10.62
C LYS A 46 8.05 16.63 -11.81
N ASN A 47 9.00 15.73 -12.03
CA ASN A 47 9.93 15.80 -13.16
C ASN A 47 9.19 15.78 -14.49
N MET A 48 8.15 14.96 -14.63
CA MET A 48 7.31 14.95 -15.84
C MET A 48 6.60 16.28 -16.07
N ALA A 49 6.14 16.95 -15.01
CA ALA A 49 5.54 18.27 -15.12
C ALA A 49 6.57 19.34 -15.52
N ASP A 50 7.79 19.27 -14.98
CA ASP A 50 8.89 20.20 -15.31
C ASP A 50 9.40 20.00 -16.75
N LEU A 51 9.31 18.78 -17.28
CA LEU A 51 9.70 18.43 -18.65
C LEU A 51 8.54 18.54 -19.67
N ALA A 52 7.40 19.10 -19.26
CA ALA A 52 6.23 19.23 -20.12
C ALA A 52 6.58 20.05 -21.38
N GLY A 53 6.17 19.54 -22.55
CA GLY A 53 6.46 20.17 -23.84
C GLY A 53 7.90 20.00 -24.34
N THR A 54 8.74 19.20 -23.68
CA THR A 54 10.08 18.82 -24.18
C THR A 54 10.12 17.36 -24.65
N PRO A 55 11.08 16.97 -25.51
CA PRO A 55 11.28 15.57 -25.90
C PRO A 55 11.53 14.63 -24.72
N GLU A 56 12.19 15.12 -23.67
CA GLU A 56 12.49 14.38 -22.44
C GLU A 56 11.22 14.10 -21.61
N GLY A 57 10.18 14.91 -21.77
CA GLY A 57 8.87 14.69 -21.15
C GLY A 57 8.06 13.56 -21.79
N THR A 58 8.46 13.01 -22.94
CA THR A 58 7.70 11.95 -23.62
C THR A 58 7.59 10.67 -22.79
N TYR A 59 6.50 9.91 -22.99
CA TYR A 59 6.31 8.61 -22.35
C TYR A 59 7.49 7.67 -22.57
N GLU A 60 7.99 7.55 -23.80
CA GLU A 60 9.11 6.65 -24.13
C GLU A 60 10.39 6.96 -23.33
N LYS A 61 10.65 8.24 -23.01
CA LYS A 61 11.79 8.65 -22.18
C LYS A 61 11.58 8.37 -20.69
N ASN A 62 10.33 8.26 -20.25
CA ASN A 62 9.93 8.09 -18.86
C ASN A 62 9.50 6.66 -18.52
N ARG A 63 9.26 5.79 -19.51
CA ARG A 63 8.92 4.37 -19.34
C ARG A 63 9.84 3.63 -18.34
N PRO A 64 11.17 3.83 -18.33
CA PRO A 64 12.03 3.19 -17.34
C PRO A 64 11.67 3.52 -15.88
N ALA A 65 11.18 4.74 -15.61
CA ALA A 65 10.76 5.13 -14.27
C ALA A 65 9.47 4.41 -13.85
N TYR A 66 8.49 4.28 -14.75
CA TYR A 66 7.30 3.47 -14.52
C TYR A 66 7.64 2.01 -14.24
N ASN A 67 8.50 1.40 -15.07
CA ASN A 67 8.96 0.02 -14.86
C ASN A 67 9.61 -0.18 -13.49
N ALA A 68 10.40 0.79 -13.02
CA ALA A 68 11.04 0.73 -11.71
C ALA A 68 10.03 0.83 -10.56
N LEU A 69 9.07 1.76 -10.67
CA LEU A 69 7.98 1.92 -9.69
C LEU A 69 7.09 0.67 -9.63
N GLU A 70 6.72 0.10 -10.79
CA GLU A 70 5.93 -1.12 -10.88
C GLU A 70 6.68 -2.32 -10.29
N SER A 71 7.96 -2.51 -10.64
CA SER A 71 8.77 -3.60 -10.10
C SER A 71 8.87 -3.54 -8.57
N LYS A 72 8.97 -2.32 -8.02
CA LYS A 72 8.98 -2.11 -6.56
C LYS A 72 7.63 -2.47 -5.92
N LEU A 73 6.52 -2.06 -6.56
CA LEU A 73 5.18 -2.43 -6.13
C LEU A 73 4.97 -3.95 -6.16
N ASP A 74 5.38 -4.63 -7.23
CA ASP A 74 5.26 -6.08 -7.36
C ASP A 74 6.01 -6.83 -6.26
N ALA A 75 7.23 -6.37 -5.92
CA ALA A 75 7.99 -6.93 -4.81
C ALA A 75 7.26 -6.74 -3.46
N MET A 76 6.68 -5.56 -3.22
CA MET A 76 5.92 -5.30 -1.99
C MET A 76 4.61 -6.08 -1.95
N ILE A 77 3.89 -6.22 -3.07
CA ILE A 77 2.66 -7.01 -3.17
C ILE A 77 2.96 -8.49 -2.90
N ALA A 78 3.99 -9.05 -3.55
CA ALA A 78 4.40 -10.43 -3.33
C ALA A 78 4.75 -10.69 -1.86
N ARG A 79 5.45 -9.74 -1.23
CA ARG A 79 5.78 -9.81 0.20
C ARG A 79 4.56 -9.72 1.10
N ALA A 80 3.66 -8.76 0.85
CA ALA A 80 2.42 -8.62 1.60
C ALA A 80 1.51 -9.85 1.46
N SER A 81 1.48 -10.46 0.27
CA SER A 81 0.74 -11.68 0.01
C SER A 81 1.33 -12.89 0.74
N ALA A 82 2.67 -13.01 0.76
CA ALA A 82 3.35 -14.04 1.53
C ALA A 82 3.12 -13.88 3.05
N ALA A 83 3.15 -12.65 3.55
CA ALA A 83 2.88 -12.35 4.96
C ALA A 83 1.42 -12.56 5.36
N SER A 84 0.48 -12.37 4.42
CA SER A 84 -0.94 -12.57 4.69
C SER A 84 -1.34 -14.04 4.74
N GLU A 85 -0.59 -14.95 4.10
CA GLU A 85 -0.93 -16.38 3.99
C GLU A 85 -2.38 -16.62 3.51
N GLY A 86 -2.91 -15.73 2.66
CA GLY A 86 -4.30 -15.79 2.19
C GLY A 86 -5.35 -15.36 3.22
N LYS A 87 -4.95 -14.81 4.37
CA LYS A 87 -5.87 -14.18 5.33
C LYS A 87 -6.58 -13.00 4.67
N ALA A 88 -7.88 -12.89 4.93
CA ALA A 88 -8.68 -11.76 4.47
C ALA A 88 -8.22 -10.44 5.11
N CYS A 89 -8.41 -9.32 4.41
CA CYS A 89 -8.25 -8.00 5.01
C CYS A 89 -9.35 -7.78 6.07
N LYS A 90 -8.94 -7.66 7.33
CA LYS A 90 -9.83 -7.35 8.46
C LYS A 90 -9.23 -6.21 9.27
N LEU A 91 -9.86 -5.05 9.21
CA LEU A 91 -9.44 -3.88 9.99
C LEU A 91 -10.28 -3.75 11.25
N GLU A 92 -9.63 -3.49 12.38
CA GLU A 92 -10.35 -3.07 13.58
C GLU A 92 -11.15 -1.79 13.32
N LYS A 93 -12.28 -1.61 14.01
CA LYS A 93 -13.19 -0.47 13.87
C LYS A 93 -12.49 0.91 13.82
N LYS A 94 -11.50 1.15 14.69
CA LYS A 94 -10.76 2.44 14.74
C LYS A 94 -9.88 2.61 13.51
N LEU A 95 -9.17 1.56 13.11
CA LEU A 95 -8.29 1.55 11.95
C LEU A 95 -9.10 1.66 10.65
N TYR A 96 -10.20 0.92 10.53
CA TYR A 96 -11.16 1.02 9.43
C TYR A 96 -11.61 2.47 9.23
N LYS A 97 -12.12 3.14 10.28
CA LYS A 97 -12.53 4.55 10.21
C LYS A 97 -11.42 5.48 9.73
N ARG A 98 -10.18 5.23 10.17
CA ARG A 98 -9.03 6.05 9.77
C ARG A 98 -8.71 5.85 8.29
N VAL A 99 -8.63 4.60 7.84
CA VAL A 99 -8.40 4.24 6.43
C VAL A 99 -9.51 4.81 5.55
N THR A 100 -10.77 4.63 5.93
CA THR A 100 -11.90 5.11 5.12
C THR A 100 -11.95 6.63 5.01
N THR A 101 -11.58 7.35 6.07
CA THR A 101 -11.49 8.81 6.06
C THR A 101 -10.39 9.30 5.10
N MET A 102 -9.26 8.60 5.03
CA MET A 102 -8.16 8.95 4.12
C MET A 102 -8.48 8.63 2.66
N MET A 103 -9.11 7.48 2.41
CA MET A 103 -9.36 6.97 1.06
C MET A 103 -10.67 7.49 0.44
N ARG A 104 -11.59 8.04 1.25
CA ARG A 104 -12.88 8.57 0.80
C ARG A 104 -13.65 7.55 -0.06
N ASP A 105 -13.87 7.85 -1.34
CA ASP A 105 -14.58 7.04 -2.33
C ASP A 105 -13.70 6.01 -3.04
N LYS A 106 -12.40 5.93 -2.71
CA LYS A 106 -11.41 5.06 -3.38
C LYS A 106 -11.06 3.80 -2.60
N ILE A 107 -11.90 3.40 -1.66
CA ILE A 107 -11.70 2.20 -0.84
C ILE A 107 -11.89 0.94 -1.70
N PRO A 108 -10.93 -0.01 -1.70
CA PRO A 108 -11.12 -1.32 -2.31
C PRO A 108 -12.33 -2.04 -1.70
N THR A 109 -13.08 -2.76 -2.53
CA THR A 109 -14.34 -3.39 -2.09
C THR A 109 -14.11 -4.40 -0.96
N GLU A 110 -12.97 -5.09 -0.98
CA GLU A 110 -12.52 -6.04 0.04
C GLU A 110 -12.31 -5.36 1.40
N ILE A 111 -11.82 -4.11 1.40
CA ILE A 111 -11.66 -3.31 2.63
C ILE A 111 -13.02 -2.79 3.07
N ALA A 112 -13.88 -2.33 2.15
CA ALA A 112 -15.23 -1.88 2.47
C ALA A 112 -16.10 -3.00 3.08
N GLN A 113 -15.90 -4.23 2.65
CA GLN A 113 -16.60 -5.43 3.16
C GLN A 113 -16.04 -5.94 4.48
N SER A 114 -14.83 -5.51 4.88
CA SER A 114 -14.19 -5.99 6.12
C SER A 114 -14.97 -5.65 7.40
N GLY A 115 -15.92 -4.71 7.34
CA GLY A 115 -16.81 -4.38 8.45
C GLY A 115 -16.08 -3.83 9.68
N MET A 116 -16.83 -3.35 10.67
CA MET A 116 -16.27 -2.91 11.96
C MET A 116 -16.00 -4.11 12.88
N GLU A 117 -15.20 -5.07 12.42
CA GLU A 117 -14.85 -6.25 13.21
C GLU A 117 -14.11 -5.82 14.49
N ALA A 118 -14.44 -6.47 15.60
CA ALA A 118 -13.84 -6.16 16.89
C ALA A 118 -12.37 -6.61 16.98
N ASN A 119 -11.99 -7.66 16.23
CA ASN A 119 -10.69 -8.33 16.32
C ASN A 119 -10.09 -8.58 14.91
N GLY A 120 -9.86 -7.54 14.12
CA GLY A 120 -9.22 -7.64 12.80
C GLY A 120 -7.68 -7.59 12.91
N ASN A 121 -6.96 -8.40 12.13
CA ASN A 121 -5.49 -8.49 12.19
C ASN A 121 -4.74 -7.78 11.05
N ALA A 122 -5.42 -7.01 10.18
CA ALA A 122 -4.82 -6.19 9.12
C ALA A 122 -3.91 -6.91 8.07
N ASP A 123 -3.63 -8.20 8.24
CA ASP A 123 -2.65 -8.98 7.46
C ASP A 123 -2.90 -8.92 5.96
N GLY A 124 -4.15 -9.14 5.53
CA GLY A 124 -4.52 -9.10 4.11
C GLY A 124 -4.71 -7.70 3.53
N CYS A 125 -4.63 -6.64 4.34
CA CYS A 125 -5.00 -5.29 3.90
C CYS A 125 -3.89 -4.61 3.08
N ASN A 126 -2.62 -4.85 3.42
CA ASN A 126 -1.51 -4.26 2.68
C ASN A 126 -1.45 -4.76 1.24
N GLU A 127 -1.69 -6.04 1.00
CA GLU A 127 -1.75 -6.60 -0.35
C GLU A 127 -2.79 -5.83 -1.20
N LYS A 128 -4.01 -5.66 -0.67
CA LYS A 128 -5.09 -4.96 -1.40
C LYS A 128 -4.81 -3.48 -1.61
N LEU A 129 -4.24 -2.81 -0.60
CA LEU A 129 -3.87 -1.40 -0.72
C LEU A 129 -2.72 -1.20 -1.70
N LEU A 130 -1.70 -2.07 -1.70
CA LEU A 130 -0.59 -2.00 -2.64
C LEU A 130 -1.05 -2.32 -4.07
N SER A 131 -1.94 -3.28 -4.27
CA SER A 131 -2.57 -3.53 -5.58
C SER A 131 -3.34 -2.30 -6.07
N LEU A 132 -4.09 -1.61 -5.19
CA LEU A 132 -4.73 -0.35 -5.55
C LEU A 132 -3.72 0.73 -5.96
N VAL A 133 -2.58 0.83 -5.26
CA VAL A 133 -1.50 1.76 -5.66
C VAL A 133 -0.95 1.39 -7.03
N LYS A 134 -0.82 0.10 -7.35
CA LYS A 134 -0.42 -0.38 -8.68
C LYS A 134 -1.41 0.02 -9.77
N ASP A 135 -2.71 -0.18 -9.54
CA ASP A 135 -3.75 0.26 -10.49
C ASP A 135 -3.71 1.79 -10.71
N GLN A 136 -3.45 2.55 -9.66
CA GLN A 136 -3.32 4.01 -9.73
C GLN A 136 -2.05 4.45 -10.48
N LEU A 137 -0.94 3.73 -10.33
CA LEU A 137 0.28 3.95 -11.11
C LEU A 137 0.03 3.67 -12.59
N GLN A 138 -0.62 2.54 -12.91
CA GLN A 138 -0.99 2.19 -14.28
C GLN A 138 -1.89 3.26 -14.90
N PHE A 139 -2.88 3.77 -14.15
CA PHE A 139 -3.71 4.87 -14.62
C PHE A 139 -2.91 6.16 -14.91
N ILE A 140 -1.94 6.50 -14.06
CA ILE A 140 -1.02 7.65 -14.32
C ILE A 140 -0.21 7.40 -15.59
N GLU A 141 0.28 6.18 -15.79
CA GLU A 141 1.02 5.77 -16.97
C GLU A 141 0.19 5.87 -18.25
N GLU A 142 -1.05 5.39 -18.23
CA GLU A 142 -1.99 5.46 -19.34
C GLU A 142 -2.30 6.91 -19.73
N ILE A 143 -2.52 7.79 -18.75
CA ILE A 143 -2.68 9.23 -19.02
C ILE A 143 -1.44 9.79 -19.73
N HIS A 144 -0.24 9.44 -19.28
CA HIS A 144 0.99 9.92 -19.89
C HIS A 144 1.21 9.39 -21.30
N ARG A 145 0.89 8.10 -21.52
CA ARG A 145 1.06 7.42 -22.80
C ARG A 145 0.05 7.88 -23.85
N ASP A 146 -1.21 8.04 -23.46
CA ASP A 146 -2.33 8.15 -24.40
C ASP A 146 -3.09 9.48 -24.28
N GLY A 147 -3.23 10.02 -23.06
CA GLY A 147 -4.13 11.14 -22.77
C GLY A 147 -3.50 12.54 -22.86
N ASP A 148 -2.26 12.71 -22.42
CA ASP A 148 -1.68 14.03 -22.21
C ASP A 148 -0.65 14.40 -23.28
N LYS A 149 -1.09 14.47 -24.53
CA LYS A 149 -0.25 14.87 -25.68
C LYS A 149 -0.52 16.32 -26.09
N CYS A 150 0.55 17.07 -26.31
CA CYS A 150 0.50 18.44 -26.83
C CYS A 150 1.35 18.65 -28.06
N GLY A 151 0.83 19.54 -28.92
CA GLY A 151 1.48 19.97 -30.14
C GLY A 151 1.58 18.88 -31.22
N PRO A 152 2.09 19.24 -32.40
CA PRO A 152 2.20 18.31 -33.54
C PRO A 152 3.25 17.20 -33.33
N LYS A 153 4.02 17.26 -32.23
CA LYS A 153 5.11 16.32 -31.90
C LYS A 153 4.74 15.27 -30.85
N ASN A 154 3.46 15.18 -30.43
CA ASN A 154 3.00 14.23 -29.42
C ASN A 154 3.81 14.29 -28.10
N LEU A 155 4.16 15.50 -27.65
CA LEU A 155 4.94 15.69 -26.42
C LEU A 155 4.04 15.56 -25.20
N SER A 156 4.57 15.10 -24.06
CA SER A 156 3.77 15.06 -22.83
C SER A 156 3.39 16.46 -22.40
N CYS A 157 2.12 16.61 -22.05
CA CYS A 157 1.54 17.86 -21.59
C CYS A 157 1.09 17.84 -20.14
N LEU A 158 1.44 16.75 -19.43
CA LEU A 158 1.50 16.61 -17.98
C LEU A 158 0.65 17.64 -17.21
N ARG A 159 -0.66 17.80 -17.45
CA ARG A 159 -1.37 19.01 -16.99
C ARG A 159 -1.22 19.09 -15.48
N PRO A 160 -0.73 20.21 -14.91
CA PRO A 160 -0.45 20.29 -13.47
C PRO A 160 -1.64 19.92 -12.57
N ALA A 161 -2.87 20.16 -13.04
CA ALA A 161 -4.08 19.76 -12.32
C ALA A 161 -4.34 18.24 -12.37
N THR A 162 -4.12 17.60 -13.52
CA THR A 162 -4.28 16.15 -13.71
C THR A 162 -3.22 15.40 -12.90
N SER A 163 -1.96 15.83 -12.99
CA SER A 163 -0.84 15.24 -12.23
C SER A 163 -1.06 15.37 -10.73
N LYS A 164 -1.45 16.56 -10.26
CA LYS A 164 -1.74 16.80 -8.84
C LYS A 164 -2.88 15.92 -8.32
N THR A 165 -3.93 15.74 -9.11
CA THR A 165 -5.09 14.92 -8.71
C THR A 165 -4.72 13.44 -8.65
N ALA A 166 -4.09 12.90 -9.69
CA ALA A 166 -3.70 11.50 -9.73
C ALA A 166 -2.65 11.17 -8.63
N LEU A 167 -1.70 12.08 -8.41
CA LEU A 167 -0.70 11.95 -7.35
C LEU A 167 -1.33 12.01 -5.95
N ALA A 168 -2.32 12.88 -5.73
CA ALA A 168 -3.04 12.95 -4.47
C ALA A 168 -3.76 11.63 -4.16
N ILE A 169 -4.38 11.01 -5.18
CA ILE A 169 -5.06 9.72 -5.04
C ILE A 169 -4.04 8.61 -4.74
N ALA A 170 -2.93 8.53 -5.48
CA ALA A 170 -1.87 7.55 -5.24
C ALA A 170 -1.30 7.66 -3.82
N ASN A 171 -0.99 8.88 -3.38
CA ASN A 171 -0.46 9.12 -2.03
C ASN A 171 -1.48 8.80 -0.93
N GLN A 172 -2.79 8.97 -1.17
CA GLN A 172 -3.80 8.53 -0.20
C GLN A 172 -3.73 7.02 0.05
N SER A 173 -3.63 6.23 -1.02
CA SER A 173 -3.50 4.77 -0.92
C SER A 173 -2.16 4.36 -0.29
N ILE A 174 -1.06 4.99 -0.67
CA ILE A 174 0.27 4.74 -0.07
C ILE A 174 0.26 5.05 1.44
N ASN A 175 -0.31 6.19 1.84
CA ASN A 175 -0.44 6.55 3.25
C ASN A 175 -1.34 5.57 4.02
N ALA A 176 -2.38 5.01 3.36
CA ALA A 176 -3.20 3.98 3.95
C ALA A 176 -2.38 2.71 4.24
N VAL A 177 -1.46 2.30 3.35
CA VAL A 177 -0.52 1.19 3.60
C VAL A 177 0.29 1.48 4.86
N SER A 178 0.93 2.65 4.96
CA SER A 178 1.75 2.99 6.13
C SER A 178 0.91 3.03 7.43
N VAL A 179 -0.34 3.49 7.37
CA VAL A 179 -1.24 3.50 8.54
C VAL A 179 -1.62 2.09 8.99
N VAL A 180 -1.90 1.19 8.05
CA VAL A 180 -2.20 -0.21 8.33
C VAL A 180 -0.96 -0.91 8.91
N GLU A 181 0.21 -0.71 8.30
CA GLU A 181 1.47 -1.30 8.76
C GLU A 181 1.86 -0.83 10.16
N ASN A 182 1.75 0.48 10.43
CA ASN A 182 2.04 1.04 11.75
C ASN A 182 1.06 0.56 12.84
N ALA A 183 -0.15 0.13 12.48
CA ALA A 183 -1.09 -0.42 13.45
C ALA A 183 -0.61 -1.76 14.02
N LYS A 184 0.15 -2.55 13.25
CA LYS A 184 0.67 -3.86 13.65
C LYS A 184 1.82 -3.80 14.67
N LYS A 185 2.38 -2.60 14.90
CA LYS A 185 3.45 -2.38 15.91
C LYS A 185 2.95 -2.48 17.36
N ASN A 186 1.63 -2.40 17.58
CA ASN A 186 1.01 -2.36 18.91
C ASN A 186 0.08 -3.56 19.11
#